data_AF-A0A5N7C7T3-F1
#
_entry.id   AF-A0A5N7C7T3-F1
#
_cell.length_a   1.000
_cell.length_b   1.000
_cell.length_c   1.000
_cell.angle_alpha   90.00
_cell.angle_beta   90.00
_cell.angle_gamma   90.00
#
_symmetry.space_group_name_H-M   'P 1'
#
loop_
_entity.id
_entity.type
_entity.pdbx_description
1 polymer ?
#
loop_
_entity_poly.entity_id
_entity_poly.type
_entity_poly.pdbx_seq_one_letter_code
_entity_poly.pdbx_strand_id
1 'polypeptide(L)'
;MTTIQTPPTSTLTPTSTKSPLHPQDTALKKQAHRITSHPTLSPHRRRVYLALLSIPRGRWTTYSALAKHLHSSARAIGTAMRTNPFAPDVPCHRVLAADGSLGGYMGAGPASGSANLARKRTMLEDEGVEFEWVDRGTKSGWRARGECFVKFP
;
A
#
# COMPACT_ATOMS: atom_id res chain seq x y z
N MET A 1 33.68 14.34 48.48
CA MET A 1 32.26 14.71 48.71
C MET A 1 31.56 14.59 47.37
N THR A 2 30.92 13.46 47.11
CA THR A 2 30.35 13.11 45.79
C THR A 2 28.85 13.39 45.81
N THR A 3 28.41 14.45 45.15
CA THR A 3 26.98 14.76 45.01
C THR A 3 26.43 14.01 43.80
N ILE A 4 25.58 13.02 44.06
CA ILE A 4 24.74 12.36 43.06
C ILE A 4 23.53 13.28 42.81
N GLN A 5 23.35 13.73 41.57
CA GLN A 5 22.15 14.48 41.16
C GLN A 5 21.30 13.61 40.22
N THR A 6 20.12 13.22 40.70
CA THR A 6 19.09 12.51 39.95
C THR A 6 18.39 13.47 38.96
N PRO A 7 18.02 13.03 37.75
CA PRO A 7 17.27 13.88 36.82
C PRO A 7 15.78 13.95 37.21
N PRO A 8 15.09 15.11 37.08
CA PRO A 8 13.65 15.15 37.18
C PRO A 8 12.99 14.68 35.87
N THR A 9 12.07 13.73 36.05
CA THR A 9 11.09 13.20 35.11
C THR A 9 10.36 14.29 34.33
N SER A 10 10.63 14.39 33.03
CA SER A 10 9.87 15.26 32.13
C SER A 10 8.53 14.57 31.81
N THR A 11 7.49 15.09 32.43
CA THR A 11 6.09 14.68 32.26
C THR A 11 5.65 14.96 30.81
N LEU A 12 5.32 13.91 30.07
CA LEU A 12 4.63 14.00 28.78
C LEU A 12 3.19 14.45 29.06
N THR A 13 2.84 15.67 28.66
CA THR A 13 1.44 16.08 28.50
C THR A 13 0.94 15.68 27.11
N PRO A 14 -0.28 15.12 26.97
CA PRO A 14 -0.88 14.83 25.68
C PRO A 14 -1.60 16.08 25.17
N THR A 15 -0.92 16.88 24.34
CA THR A 15 -1.58 18.03 23.70
C THR A 15 -2.36 17.55 22.48
N SER A 16 -3.61 17.15 22.73
CA SER A 16 -4.65 17.03 21.70
C SER A 16 -4.96 18.44 21.17
N THR A 17 -4.30 18.84 20.08
CA THR A 17 -4.67 20.05 19.33
C THR A 17 -5.19 19.62 17.97
N LYS A 18 -6.47 19.89 17.76
CA LYS A 18 -7.21 19.71 16.51
C LYS A 18 -6.64 20.71 15.48
N SER A 19 -5.55 20.33 14.83
CA SER A 19 -4.91 21.13 13.77
C SER A 19 -5.86 21.38 12.59
N PRO A 20 -5.72 22.52 11.88
CA PRO A 20 -6.47 22.79 10.66
C PRO A 20 -6.23 21.65 9.65
N LEU A 21 -7.31 21.19 8.99
CA LEU A 21 -7.25 20.07 8.05
C LEU A 21 -6.14 20.30 7.01
N HIS A 22 -5.18 19.38 6.92
CA HIS A 22 -4.13 19.45 5.92
C HIS A 22 -4.79 19.27 4.52
N PRO A 23 -4.34 19.96 3.45
CA PRO A 23 -4.91 19.77 2.11
C PRO A 23 -4.95 18.30 1.65
N GLN A 24 -3.95 17.51 2.06
CA GLN A 24 -3.85 16.06 1.86
C GLN A 24 -5.00 15.30 2.54
N ASP A 25 -5.40 15.71 3.75
CA ASP A 25 -6.52 15.11 4.48
C ASP A 25 -7.85 15.34 3.74
N THR A 26 -7.99 16.50 3.11
CA THR A 26 -9.18 16.86 2.34
C THR A 26 -9.29 16.02 1.05
N ALA A 27 -8.17 15.82 0.36
CA ALA A 27 -8.11 14.96 -0.83
C ALA A 27 -8.41 13.48 -0.49
N LEU A 28 -7.81 12.94 0.58
CA LEU A 28 -8.07 11.58 1.05
C LEU A 28 -9.54 11.39 1.46
N LYS A 29 -10.14 12.35 2.17
CA LYS A 29 -11.57 12.32 2.51
C LYS A 29 -12.45 12.30 1.27
N LYS A 30 -12.13 13.10 0.25
CA LYS A 30 -12.86 13.12 -1.03
C LYS A 30 -12.75 11.76 -1.74
N GLN A 31 -11.55 11.15 -1.78
CA GLN A 31 -11.36 9.82 -2.37
C GLN A 31 -12.12 8.74 -1.60
N ALA A 32 -12.04 8.72 -0.27
CA ALA A 32 -12.78 7.79 0.57
C ALA A 32 -14.29 7.92 0.35
N HIS A 33 -14.80 9.16 0.26
CA HIS A 33 -16.20 9.40 -0.06
C HIS A 33 -16.60 8.86 -1.44
N ARG A 34 -15.78 9.07 -2.48
CA ARG A 34 -16.00 8.49 -3.83
C ARG A 34 -16.09 6.97 -3.79
N ILE A 35 -15.28 6.31 -2.97
CA ILE A 35 -15.30 4.85 -2.83
C ILE A 35 -16.58 4.40 -2.12
N THR A 36 -16.95 5.05 -1.02
CA THR A 36 -18.09 4.64 -0.20
C THR A 36 -19.42 4.88 -0.91
N SER A 37 -19.56 5.99 -1.64
CA SER A 37 -20.80 6.35 -2.36
C SER A 37 -20.96 5.69 -3.72
N HIS A 38 -19.95 4.98 -4.24
CA HIS A 38 -20.02 4.39 -5.58
C HIS A 38 -21.13 3.33 -5.67
N PRO A 39 -22.09 3.44 -6.62
CA PRO A 39 -23.33 2.68 -6.60
C PRO A 39 -23.14 1.17 -6.80
N THR A 40 -22.23 0.78 -7.69
CA THR A 40 -22.05 -0.62 -8.11
C THR A 40 -20.95 -1.37 -7.37
N LEU A 41 -20.30 -0.75 -6.38
CA LEU A 41 -19.23 -1.41 -5.63
C LEU A 41 -19.81 -2.39 -4.61
N SER A 42 -19.23 -3.60 -4.52
CA SER A 42 -19.56 -4.52 -3.45
C SER A 42 -18.95 -4.05 -2.11
N PRO A 43 -19.53 -4.44 -0.96
CA PRO A 43 -18.96 -4.13 0.35
C PRO A 43 -17.50 -4.59 0.48
N HIS A 44 -17.16 -5.74 -0.09
CA HIS A 44 -15.79 -6.24 -0.12
C HIS A 44 -14.85 -5.30 -0.90
N ARG A 45 -15.21 -4.89 -2.12
CA ARG A 45 -14.39 -3.97 -2.93
C ARG A 45 -14.20 -2.62 -2.25
N ARG A 46 -15.24 -2.08 -1.59
CA ARG A 46 -15.12 -0.83 -0.81
C ARG A 46 -14.04 -0.95 0.25
N ARG A 47 -14.07 -2.01 1.07
CA ARG A 47 -13.05 -2.24 2.11
C ARG A 47 -11.65 -2.36 1.53
N VAL A 48 -11.50 -3.09 0.42
CA VAL A 48 -10.21 -3.23 -0.26
C VAL A 48 -9.67 -1.88 -0.71
N TYR A 49 -10.46 -1.04 -1.38
CA TYR A 49 -10.00 0.24 -1.89
C TYR A 49 -9.73 1.26 -0.77
N LEU A 50 -10.51 1.24 0.31
CA LEU A 50 -10.22 2.05 1.50
C LEU A 50 -8.89 1.62 2.15
N ALA A 51 -8.61 0.32 2.24
CA ALA A 51 -7.33 -0.18 2.75
C ALA A 51 -6.14 0.19 1.85
N LEU A 52 -6.34 0.35 0.53
CA LEU A 52 -5.27 0.83 -0.35
C LEU A 52 -4.88 2.29 -0.08
N LEU A 53 -5.84 3.13 0.33
CA LEU A 53 -5.56 4.55 0.63
C LEU A 53 -4.65 4.73 1.84
N SER A 54 -4.53 3.73 2.73
CA SER A 54 -3.64 3.81 3.89
C SER A 54 -2.19 3.47 3.57
N ILE A 55 -1.90 2.89 2.39
CA ILE A 55 -0.53 2.55 1.99
C ILE A 55 0.16 3.84 1.56
N PRO A 56 1.23 4.31 2.24
CA PRO A 56 1.89 5.55 1.88
C PRO A 56 2.57 5.51 0.50
N ARG A 57 2.77 6.68 -0.12
CA ARG A 57 3.67 6.81 -1.28
C ARG A 57 5.06 6.30 -0.91
N GLY A 58 5.73 5.61 -1.85
CA GLY A 58 7.05 5.02 -1.64
C GLY A 58 7.04 3.74 -0.80
N ARG A 59 5.85 3.26 -0.40
CA ARG A 59 5.67 1.98 0.27
C ARG A 59 4.82 1.05 -0.57
N TRP A 60 5.02 -0.24 -0.37
CA TRP A 60 4.27 -1.30 -1.03
C TRP A 60 3.81 -2.33 -0.01
N THR A 61 2.74 -3.05 -0.32
CA THR A 61 2.23 -4.17 0.47
C THR A 61 2.09 -5.41 -0.42
N THR A 62 1.62 -6.52 0.14
CA THR A 62 1.37 -7.75 -0.63
C THR A 62 -0.10 -8.13 -0.63
N TYR A 63 -0.50 -8.93 -1.63
CA TYR A 63 -1.84 -9.50 -1.68
C TYR A 63 -2.18 -10.31 -0.42
N SER A 64 -1.21 -11.03 0.14
CA SER A 64 -1.39 -11.82 1.36
C SER A 64 -1.55 -10.95 2.60
N ALA A 65 -0.80 -9.83 2.70
CA ALA A 65 -0.94 -8.89 3.81
C ALA A 65 -2.33 -8.23 3.83
N LEU A 66 -2.80 -7.74 2.68
CA LEU A 66 -4.15 -7.18 2.54
C LEU A 66 -5.23 -8.24 2.82
N ALA A 67 -5.06 -9.45 2.30
CA ALA A 67 -6.00 -10.54 2.52
C ALA A 67 -6.11 -10.89 4.01
N LYS A 68 -4.97 -10.94 4.73
CA LYS A 68 -4.94 -11.17 6.18
C LYS A 68 -5.67 -10.07 6.93
N HIS A 69 -5.37 -8.81 6.62
CA HIS A 69 -6.00 -7.66 7.27
C HIS A 69 -7.52 -7.61 7.04
N LEU A 70 -7.98 -7.92 5.82
CA LEU A 70 -9.39 -7.83 5.43
C LEU A 70 -10.19 -9.12 5.65
N HIS A 71 -9.61 -10.13 6.30
CA HIS A 71 -10.17 -11.48 6.46
C HIS A 71 -10.70 -12.04 5.12
N SER A 72 -9.85 -12.01 4.10
CA SER A 72 -10.17 -12.39 2.73
C SER A 72 -9.11 -13.29 2.12
N SER A 73 -9.18 -13.53 0.80
CA SER A 73 -8.19 -14.31 0.06
C SER A 73 -7.40 -13.44 -0.89
N ALA A 74 -6.12 -13.76 -1.11
CA ALA A 74 -5.27 -13.06 -2.06
C ALA A 74 -5.88 -13.01 -3.48
N ARG A 75 -6.62 -14.08 -3.86
CA ARG A 75 -7.34 -14.15 -5.14
C ARG A 75 -8.48 -13.13 -5.22
N ALA A 76 -9.27 -12.98 -4.15
CA ALA A 76 -10.33 -11.98 -4.08
C ALA A 76 -9.77 -10.55 -4.16
N ILE A 77 -8.66 -10.28 -3.46
CA ILE A 77 -7.93 -9.00 -3.56
C ILE A 77 -7.47 -8.77 -5.00
N GLY A 78 -6.86 -9.76 -5.64
CA GLY A 78 -6.43 -9.68 -7.05
C GLY A 78 -7.57 -9.33 -8.02
N THR A 79 -8.75 -9.93 -7.83
CA THR A 79 -9.95 -9.61 -8.62
C THR A 79 -10.41 -8.16 -8.39
N ALA A 80 -10.38 -7.68 -7.15
CA ALA A 80 -10.69 -6.28 -6.83
C ALA A 80 -9.68 -5.31 -7.47
N MET A 81 -8.39 -5.65 -7.49
CA MET A 81 -7.34 -4.83 -8.12
C MET A 81 -7.54 -4.68 -9.62
N ARG A 82 -7.88 -5.78 -10.33
CA ARG A 82 -8.09 -5.78 -11.79
C ARG A 82 -9.27 -4.89 -12.21
N THR A 83 -10.26 -4.73 -11.34
CA THR A 83 -11.51 -4.04 -11.63
C THR A 83 -11.63 -2.69 -10.90
N ASN A 84 -10.52 -2.11 -10.45
CA ASN A 84 -10.49 -0.84 -9.73
C ASN A 84 -10.88 0.33 -10.67
N PRO A 85 -12.08 0.94 -10.51
CA PRO A 85 -12.51 2.05 -11.35
C PRO A 85 -11.86 3.39 -10.97
N PHE A 86 -11.08 3.42 -9.88
CA PHE A 86 -10.43 4.60 -9.35
C PHE A 86 -8.92 4.62 -9.60
N ALA A 87 -8.39 3.74 -10.47
CA ALA A 87 -6.99 3.81 -10.83
C ALA A 87 -6.69 5.08 -11.64
N PRO A 88 -5.54 5.76 -11.46
CA PRO A 88 -4.46 5.46 -10.50
C PRO A 88 -4.63 6.11 -9.11
N ASP A 89 -5.66 6.94 -8.91
CA ASP A 89 -5.92 7.66 -7.64
C ASP A 89 -5.95 6.74 -6.42
N VAL A 90 -6.59 5.57 -6.55
CA VAL A 90 -6.53 4.49 -5.58
C VAL A 90 -5.37 3.56 -5.97
N PRO A 91 -4.30 3.47 -5.17
CA PRO A 91 -2.99 3.00 -5.61
C PRO A 91 -2.89 1.47 -5.67
N CYS A 92 -3.59 0.84 -6.61
CA CYS A 92 -3.54 -0.61 -6.81
C CYS A 92 -2.18 -1.12 -7.28
N HIS A 93 -1.32 -0.25 -7.83
CA HIS A 93 0.06 -0.57 -8.19
C HIS A 93 0.95 -0.85 -6.96
N ARG A 94 0.60 -0.36 -5.75
CA ARG A 94 1.35 -0.62 -4.51
C ARG A 94 1.21 -2.04 -3.95
N VAL A 95 0.44 -2.92 -4.59
CA VAL A 95 0.25 -4.31 -4.13
C VAL A 95 1.09 -5.28 -4.95
N LEU A 96 2.00 -6.00 -4.31
CA LEU A 96 2.93 -6.95 -4.92
C LEU A 96 2.63 -8.40 -4.53
N ALA A 97 3.33 -9.34 -5.15
CA ALA A 97 3.31 -10.74 -4.73
C ALA A 97 3.96 -10.91 -3.33
N ALA A 98 3.75 -12.07 -2.70
CA ALA A 98 4.21 -12.34 -1.35
C ALA A 98 5.74 -12.22 -1.17
N ASP A 99 6.51 -12.50 -2.24
CA ASP A 99 7.97 -12.40 -2.27
C ASP A 99 8.47 -11.03 -2.75
N GLY A 100 7.60 -10.03 -2.86
CA GLY A 100 7.93 -8.70 -3.39
C GLY A 100 8.08 -8.65 -4.91
N SER A 101 7.76 -9.73 -5.64
CA SER A 101 7.80 -9.71 -7.10
C SER A 101 6.70 -8.84 -7.72
N LEU A 102 7.04 -8.24 -8.85
CA LEU A 102 6.06 -7.62 -9.74
C LEU A 102 5.17 -8.72 -10.33
N GLY A 103 3.95 -8.83 -9.80
CA GLY A 103 2.91 -9.72 -10.33
C GLY A 103 1.52 -9.16 -10.12
N GLY A 104 0.53 -9.78 -10.77
CA GLY A 104 -0.91 -9.58 -10.50
C GLY A 104 -1.51 -8.24 -10.97
N TYR A 105 -0.73 -7.38 -11.63
CA TYR A 105 -1.22 -6.11 -12.14
C TYR A 105 -1.99 -6.29 -13.45
N MET A 106 -3.25 -5.88 -13.46
CA MET A 106 -4.16 -6.04 -14.60
C MET A 106 -4.24 -7.49 -15.17
N GLY A 107 -3.91 -8.51 -14.35
CA GLY A 107 -3.90 -9.90 -14.78
C GLY A 107 -2.60 -10.42 -15.40
N ALA A 108 -1.53 -9.63 -15.43
CA ALA A 108 -0.22 -10.10 -15.87
C ALA A 108 0.39 -11.11 -14.87
N GLY A 109 0.83 -12.26 -15.39
CA GLY A 109 1.54 -13.29 -14.63
C GLY A 109 3.03 -12.95 -14.43
N PRO A 110 3.73 -13.69 -13.54
CA PRO A 110 5.13 -13.43 -13.19
C PRO A 110 6.11 -13.65 -14.37
N ALA A 111 5.72 -14.43 -15.37
CA ALA A 111 6.49 -14.64 -16.60
C ALA A 111 6.28 -13.53 -17.66
N SER A 112 5.35 -12.61 -17.42
CA SER A 112 4.97 -11.63 -18.42
C SER A 112 5.77 -10.35 -18.21
N GLY A 113 6.87 -10.19 -18.94
CA GLY A 113 7.45 -8.89 -19.28
C GLY A 113 6.48 -8.02 -20.10
N SER A 114 5.21 -7.94 -19.69
CA SER A 114 4.17 -7.14 -20.33
C SER A 114 4.38 -5.67 -20.00
N ALA A 115 4.00 -4.81 -20.94
CA ALA A 115 3.96 -3.36 -20.78
C ALA A 115 3.24 -2.92 -19.48
N ASN A 116 2.27 -3.70 -19.00
CA ASN A 116 1.57 -3.44 -17.75
C ASN A 116 2.46 -3.58 -16.50
N LEU A 117 3.31 -4.61 -16.43
CA LEU A 117 4.26 -4.75 -15.33
C LEU A 117 5.36 -3.69 -15.38
N ALA A 118 5.81 -3.32 -16.59
CA ALA A 118 6.75 -2.21 -16.78
C ALA A 118 6.14 -0.90 -16.28
N ARG A 119 4.90 -0.58 -16.68
CA ARG A 119 4.19 0.62 -16.20
C ARG A 119 4.01 0.63 -14.69
N LYS A 120 3.62 -0.51 -14.09
CA LYS A 120 3.51 -0.64 -12.63
C LYS A 120 4.84 -0.36 -11.95
N ARG A 121 5.94 -0.90 -12.49
CA ARG A 121 7.28 -0.67 -11.96
C ARG A 121 7.63 0.80 -11.99
N THR A 122 7.48 1.47 -13.14
CA THR A 122 7.75 2.90 -13.29
C THR A 122 6.94 3.72 -12.28
N MET A 123 5.65 3.43 -12.10
CA MET A 123 4.82 4.12 -11.09
C MET A 123 5.33 3.93 -9.65
N LEU A 124 5.92 2.78 -9.34
CA LEU A 124 6.49 2.51 -8.01
C LEU A 124 7.87 3.18 -7.85
N GLU A 125 8.69 3.16 -8.89
CA GLU A 125 9.99 3.84 -8.92
C GLU A 125 9.83 5.37 -8.81
N ASP A 126 8.86 5.96 -9.50
CA ASP A 126 8.49 7.38 -9.40
C ASP A 126 7.98 7.77 -7.99
N GLU A 127 7.51 6.78 -7.22
CA GLU A 127 7.14 6.96 -5.82
C GLU A 127 8.31 6.75 -4.85
N GLY A 128 9.47 6.31 -5.33
CA GLY A 128 10.68 6.03 -4.53
C GLY A 128 10.84 4.58 -4.11
N VAL A 129 10.10 3.63 -4.70
CA VAL A 129 10.32 2.19 -4.46
C VAL A 129 11.44 1.70 -5.36
N GLU A 130 12.50 1.20 -4.75
CA GLU A 130 13.61 0.58 -5.48
C GLU A 130 13.28 -0.87 -5.87
N PHE A 131 13.81 -1.31 -7.01
CA PHE A 131 13.72 -2.69 -7.48
C PHE A 131 15.09 -3.26 -7.76
N GLU A 132 15.28 -4.53 -7.43
CA GLU A 132 16.43 -5.32 -7.82
C GLU A 132 16.04 -6.42 -8.79
N TRP A 133 16.90 -6.68 -9.78
CA TRP A 133 16.76 -7.86 -10.61
C TRP A 133 17.31 -9.06 -9.83
N VAL A 134 16.46 -10.06 -9.59
CA VAL A 134 16.88 -11.30 -8.95
C VAL A 134 16.85 -12.40 -10.00
N ASP A 135 18.00 -13.02 -10.22
CA ASP A 135 18.11 -14.22 -11.05
C ASP A 135 18.23 -15.47 -10.18
N ARG A 136 17.30 -16.41 -10.35
CA ARG A 136 17.30 -17.73 -9.67
C ARG A 136 17.12 -18.86 -10.69
N GLY A 137 17.65 -18.68 -11.90
CA GLY A 137 17.51 -19.64 -12.99
C GLY A 137 16.10 -19.63 -13.58
N THR A 138 15.22 -20.55 -13.17
CA THR A 138 13.87 -20.66 -13.75
C THR A 138 12.87 -19.59 -13.27
N LYS A 139 13.27 -18.75 -12.31
CA LYS A 139 12.43 -17.70 -11.71
C LYS A 139 13.18 -16.38 -11.55
N SER A 140 13.58 -15.79 -12.67
CA SER A 140 14.19 -14.45 -12.69
C SER A 140 13.12 -13.35 -12.72
N GLY A 141 13.37 -12.21 -12.09
CA GLY A 141 12.49 -11.04 -12.19
C GLY A 141 12.72 -9.98 -11.13
N TRP A 142 12.07 -8.84 -11.32
CA TRP A 142 12.17 -7.68 -10.40
C TRP A 142 11.54 -7.97 -9.04
N ARG A 143 12.27 -7.62 -7.98
CA ARG A 143 11.82 -7.66 -6.58
C ARG A 143 11.91 -6.27 -5.98
N ALA A 144 10.84 -5.82 -5.33
CA ALA A 144 10.85 -4.55 -4.62
C ALA A 144 11.75 -4.65 -3.38
N ARG A 145 12.55 -3.61 -3.14
CA ARG A 145 13.34 -3.44 -1.92
C ARG A 145 12.53 -2.72 -0.84
N GLY A 146 13.05 -2.77 0.38
CA GLY A 146 12.43 -2.18 1.55
C GLY A 146 11.39 -3.08 2.22
N GLU A 147 10.75 -2.55 3.25
CA GLU A 147 9.82 -3.31 4.08
C GLU A 147 8.38 -3.27 3.55
N CYS A 148 7.77 -4.45 3.44
CA CYS A 148 6.34 -4.61 3.20
C CYS A 148 5.51 -3.85 4.23
N PHE A 149 4.60 -3.00 3.76
CA PHE A 149 3.64 -2.30 4.58
C PHE A 149 2.55 -3.25 5.08
N VAL A 150 2.46 -3.41 6.40
CA VAL A 150 1.47 -4.28 7.06
C VAL A 150 0.68 -3.55 8.17
N LYS A 151 0.92 -2.26 8.36
CA LYS A 151 0.34 -1.42 9.43
C LYS A 151 -0.97 -0.79 8.96
N PHE A 152 -1.97 -1.62 8.65
CA PHE A 152 -3.30 -1.15 8.28
C PHE A 152 -4.08 -0.69 9.54
N PRO A 153 -4.95 0.34 9.42
CA PRO A 153 -5.76 0.85 10.52
C PRO A 153 -6.87 -0.11 10.96
#